data_AF-A0A8J5CK59-F1
#
_entry.id   AF-A0A8J5CK59-F1
#
_cell.length_a   1.000
_cell.length_b   1.000
_cell.length_c   1.000
_cell.angle_alpha   90.00
_cell.angle_beta   90.00
_cell.angle_gamma   90.00
#
_symmetry.space_group_name_H-M   'P 1'
#
loop_
_entity.id
_entity.type
_entity.pdbx_description
1 polymer ?
#
loop_
_entity_poly.entity_id
_entity_poly.type
_entity_poly.pdbx_seq_one_letter_code
_entity_poly.pdbx_strand_id
1 'polypeptide(L)'
;MMVTFLHNVVYGAYDEHVREAWERRSHPNLHIAYYEDLKADPIKELHRLNDFLDTQLTDEQLKKVADYTSFDQMKARDNDRLKDFYNHEIWQKDGGFFRKGQSGGWKKNLPAHVTTEMDSWIKKQFNFGITFK
;
A
#
# COMPACT_ATOMS: atom_id res chain seq x y z
N MET A 1 19.19 -14.62 -4.95
CA MET A 1 17.99 -15.07 -5.68
C MET A 1 16.79 -14.16 -5.40
N MET A 2 16.57 -13.74 -4.14
CA MET A 2 15.48 -12.82 -3.77
C MET A 2 15.65 -11.40 -4.34
N VAL A 3 16.85 -10.81 -4.25
CA VAL A 3 17.12 -9.46 -4.77
C VAL A 3 16.84 -9.39 -6.28
N THR A 4 17.26 -10.41 -7.03
CA THR A 4 16.96 -10.56 -8.46
C THR A 4 15.47 -10.66 -8.75
N PHE A 5 14.67 -11.24 -7.85
CA PHE A 5 13.21 -11.27 -7.98
C PHE A 5 12.59 -9.90 -7.73
N LEU A 6 13.01 -9.18 -6.69
CA LEU A 6 12.50 -7.84 -6.35
C LEU A 6 12.84 -6.78 -7.42
N HIS A 7 13.87 -7.01 -8.22
CA HIS A 7 14.29 -6.12 -9.31
C HIS A 7 13.76 -6.54 -10.69
N ASN A 8 13.15 -7.72 -10.82
CA ASN A 8 12.56 -8.23 -12.07
C ASN A 8 11.02 -8.35 -11.98
N VAL A 9 10.37 -7.33 -11.41
CA VAL A 9 8.91 -7.19 -11.40
C VAL A 9 8.48 -6.12 -12.40
N VAL A 10 7.20 -6.13 -12.80
CA VAL A 10 6.63 -5.32 -13.90
C VAL A 10 6.96 -3.82 -13.81
N TYR A 11 7.13 -3.28 -12.59
CA TYR A 11 7.41 -1.86 -12.36
C TYR A 11 8.84 -1.58 -11.87
N GLY A 12 9.75 -2.54 -12.02
CA GLY A 12 11.16 -2.38 -11.66
C GLY A 12 11.42 -2.45 -10.15
N ALA A 13 12.50 -1.82 -9.72
CA ALA A 13 13.02 -1.91 -8.37
C ALA A 13 12.14 -1.18 -7.33
N TYR A 14 11.57 -1.93 -6.39
CA TYR A 14 10.72 -1.35 -5.35
C TYR A 14 11.43 -0.30 -4.50
N ASP A 15 12.69 -0.55 -4.14
CA ASP A 15 13.46 0.38 -3.30
C ASP A 15 13.81 1.68 -4.02
N GLU A 16 14.11 1.64 -5.31
CA GLU A 16 14.34 2.83 -6.13
C GLU A 16 13.05 3.65 -6.28
N HIS A 17 11.93 2.98 -6.60
CA HIS A 17 10.62 3.65 -6.72
C HIS A 17 10.23 4.39 -5.44
N VAL A 18 10.42 3.78 -4.26
CA VAL A 18 10.15 4.45 -2.98
C VAL A 18 11.15 5.58 -2.71
N ARG A 19 12.44 5.37 -3.03
CA ARG A 19 13.50 6.38 -2.84
C ARG A 19 13.24 7.65 -3.64
N GLU A 20 12.84 7.53 -4.89
CA GLU A 20 12.54 8.68 -5.77
C GLU A 20 11.43 9.58 -5.19
N ALA A 21 10.37 8.98 -4.66
CA ALA A 21 9.32 9.73 -3.97
C ALA A 21 9.83 10.33 -2.65
N TRP A 22 10.60 9.56 -1.87
CA TRP A 22 11.12 9.99 -0.57
C TRP A 22 12.09 11.17 -0.66
N GLU A 23 12.93 11.20 -1.70
CA GLU A 23 13.86 12.31 -1.96
C GLU A 23 13.12 13.63 -2.25
N ARG A 24 11.89 13.54 -2.76
CA ARG A 24 11.03 14.68 -3.08
C ARG A 24 9.99 14.98 -2.01
N ARG A 25 10.03 14.32 -0.84
CA ARG A 25 8.98 14.40 0.20
C ARG A 25 8.68 15.79 0.73
N SER A 26 9.59 16.75 0.56
CA SER A 26 9.38 18.15 0.95
C SER A 26 8.71 18.98 -0.15
N HIS A 27 8.45 18.41 -1.33
CA HIS A 27 7.83 19.11 -2.44
C HIS A 27 6.36 19.43 -2.08
N PRO A 28 5.92 20.69 -2.24
CA PRO A 28 4.59 21.12 -1.77
C PRO A 28 3.43 20.41 -2.47
N ASN A 29 3.65 19.90 -3.69
CA ASN A 29 2.65 19.13 -4.45
C ASN A 29 2.86 17.61 -4.36
N LEU A 30 3.57 17.11 -3.35
CA LEU A 30 3.71 15.67 -3.10
C LEU A 30 3.18 15.30 -1.72
N HIS A 31 2.17 14.43 -1.70
CA HIS A 31 1.66 13.82 -0.47
C HIS A 31 2.06 12.35 -0.42
N ILE A 32 2.81 11.97 0.62
CA ILE A 32 3.18 10.57 0.86
C ILE A 32 2.28 10.03 1.97
N ALA A 33 1.52 8.98 1.64
CA ALA A 33 0.70 8.21 2.57
C ALA A 33 1.23 6.78 2.71
N TYR A 34 1.06 6.21 3.90
CA TYR A 34 1.44 4.83 4.19
C TYR A 34 0.20 3.97 4.33
N TYR A 35 0.21 2.79 3.71
CA TYR A 35 -0.91 1.86 3.75
C TYR A 35 -1.27 1.47 5.20
N GLU A 36 -0.27 1.28 6.04
CA GLU A 36 -0.45 0.90 7.44
C GLU A 36 -1.11 2.00 8.26
N ASP A 37 -0.80 3.27 8.00
CA ASP A 37 -1.42 4.41 8.67
C ASP A 37 -2.86 4.60 8.19
N LEU A 38 -3.13 4.48 6.89
CA LEU A 38 -4.48 4.48 6.32
C LEU A 38 -5.36 3.37 6.92
N LYS A 39 -4.76 2.22 7.22
CA LYS A 39 -5.46 1.10 7.88
C LYS A 39 -5.66 1.31 9.37
N ALA A 40 -4.70 1.93 10.06
CA ALA A 40 -4.75 2.14 11.50
C ALA A 40 -5.71 3.26 11.89
N ASP A 41 -5.70 4.38 11.15
CA ASP A 41 -6.57 5.53 11.39
C ASP A 41 -6.91 6.24 10.07
N PRO A 42 -7.90 5.73 9.31
CA PRO A 42 -8.28 6.30 8.02
C PRO A 42 -8.80 7.73 8.14
N ILE A 43 -9.44 8.10 9.26
CA ILE A 43 -9.98 9.45 9.45
C ILE A 43 -8.84 10.46 9.58
N LYS A 44 -7.83 10.16 10.40
CA LYS A 44 -6.65 11.02 10.53
C LYS A 44 -5.92 11.23 9.21
N GLU A 45 -5.73 10.16 8.43
CA GLU A 45 -5.05 10.28 7.14
C GLU A 45 -5.91 11.02 6.10
N LEU A 46 -7.24 10.89 6.16
CA LEU A 46 -8.15 11.70 5.35
C LEU A 46 -8.12 13.18 5.72
N HIS A 47 -7.97 13.54 7.00
CA HIS A 47 -7.74 14.94 7.39
C HIS A 47 -6.43 15.47 6.78
N ARG A 48 -5.33 14.72 6.87
CA ARG A 48 -4.05 15.11 6.25
C ARG A 48 -4.16 15.30 4.75
N LEU A 49 -4.94 14.46 4.06
CA LEU A 49 -5.18 14.58 2.63
C LEU A 49 -6.09 15.79 2.31
N ASN A 50 -7.13 16.02 3.12
CA ASN A 50 -8.02 17.18 2.98
C ASN A 50 -7.26 18.50 3.13
N ASP A 51 -6.33 18.58 4.08
CA ASP A 51 -5.47 19.75 4.28
C ASP A 51 -4.50 19.92 3.11
N PHE A 52 -3.93 18.83 2.60
CA PHE A 52 -3.01 18.86 1.47
C PHE A 52 -3.69 19.30 0.16
N LEU A 53 -4.92 18.84 -0.09
CA LEU A 53 -5.69 19.18 -1.29
C LEU A 53 -6.48 20.49 -1.16
N ASP A 54 -6.52 21.09 0.05
CA ASP A 54 -7.32 22.26 0.39
C ASP A 54 -8.82 22.10 0.03
N THR A 55 -9.38 20.93 0.32
CA THR A 55 -10.76 20.59 -0.09
C THR A 55 -11.85 21.10 0.87
N GLN A 56 -11.47 21.55 2.07
CA GLN A 56 -12.38 22.15 3.07
C GLN A 56 -13.58 21.26 3.44
N LEU A 57 -13.40 19.93 3.42
CA LEU A 57 -14.45 18.98 3.78
C LEU A 57 -14.68 18.97 5.30
N THR A 58 -15.95 18.83 5.71
CA THR A 58 -16.30 18.67 7.13
C THR A 58 -16.03 17.26 7.64
N ASP A 59 -15.95 17.09 8.95
CA ASP A 59 -15.79 15.78 9.59
C ASP A 59 -16.87 14.78 9.15
N GLU A 60 -18.12 15.22 8.98
CA GLU A 60 -19.21 14.36 8.48
C GLU A 60 -18.96 13.91 7.04
N GLN A 61 -18.42 14.79 6.19
CA GLN A 61 -18.06 14.44 4.82
C GLN A 61 -16.87 13.48 4.80
N LEU A 62 -15.84 13.71 5.62
CA LEU A 62 -14.70 12.81 5.74
C LEU A 62 -15.11 11.43 6.26
N LYS A 63 -16.06 11.35 7.20
CA LYS A 63 -16.65 10.08 7.64
C LYS A 63 -17.36 9.35 6.50
N LYS A 64 -18.10 10.06 5.64
CA LYS A 64 -18.73 9.46 4.45
C LYS A 64 -17.68 8.95 3.46
N VAL A 65 -16.59 9.70 3.25
CA VAL A 65 -15.47 9.25 2.41
C VAL A 65 -14.87 7.98 3.01
N ALA A 66 -14.56 7.97 4.31
CA ALA A 66 -13.97 6.83 5.00
C ALA A 66 -14.83 5.56 4.90
N ASP A 67 -16.15 5.68 5.12
CA ASP A 67 -17.08 4.56 4.94
C ASP A 67 -17.09 4.09 3.48
N TYR A 68 -17.28 5.02 2.55
CA TYR A 68 -17.34 4.70 1.13
C TYR A 68 -16.05 4.02 0.64
N THR A 69 -14.88 4.47 1.09
CA THR A 69 -13.57 3.89 0.72
C THR A 69 -13.11 2.78 1.67
N SER A 70 -13.97 2.29 2.58
CA SER A 70 -13.62 1.16 3.42
C SER A 70 -13.45 -0.11 2.57
N PHE A 71 -12.63 -1.04 3.05
CA PHE A 71 -12.31 -2.26 2.31
C PHE A 71 -13.56 -3.06 1.94
N ASP A 72 -14.48 -3.23 2.87
CA ASP A 72 -15.70 -4.02 2.66
C ASP A 72 -16.62 -3.34 1.64
N GLN A 73 -16.76 -2.02 1.73
CA GLN A 73 -17.57 -1.23 0.80
C GLN A 73 -16.96 -1.23 -0.62
N MET A 74 -15.64 -1.09 -0.74
CA MET A 74 -14.95 -1.19 -2.03
C MET A 74 -15.07 -2.59 -2.62
N LYS A 75 -14.87 -3.63 -1.81
CA LYS A 75 -14.99 -5.03 -2.23
C LYS A 75 -16.41 -5.38 -2.67
N ALA A 76 -17.43 -4.91 -1.96
CA ALA A 76 -18.83 -5.13 -2.31
C ALA A 76 -19.23 -4.47 -3.65
N ARG A 77 -18.51 -3.42 -4.06
CA ARG A 77 -18.71 -2.73 -5.34
C ARG A 77 -17.81 -3.23 -6.46
N ASP A 78 -16.91 -4.19 -6.18
CA ASP A 78 -16.07 -4.78 -7.22
C ASP A 78 -16.96 -5.47 -8.26
N ASN A 79 -16.59 -5.30 -9.53
CA ASN A 79 -17.35 -5.80 -10.67
C ASN A 79 -16.45 -6.58 -11.65
N ASP A 80 -15.32 -7.08 -11.14
CA ASP A 80 -14.37 -7.92 -11.85
C ASP A 80 -13.82 -7.31 -13.16
N ARG A 81 -13.89 -5.98 -13.32
CA ARG A 81 -13.38 -5.28 -14.51
C ARG A 81 -11.90 -5.54 -14.77
N LEU A 82 -11.17 -5.89 -13.73
CA LEU A 82 -9.74 -6.15 -13.81
C LEU A 82 -9.40 -7.62 -14.07
N LYS A 83 -10.37 -8.55 -14.02
CA LYS A 83 -10.11 -10.00 -14.06
C LYS A 83 -9.26 -10.43 -15.26
N ASP A 84 -9.48 -9.81 -16.42
CA ASP A 84 -8.84 -10.18 -17.68
C ASP A 84 -7.37 -9.70 -17.78
N PHE A 85 -6.95 -8.81 -16.88
CA PHE A 85 -5.58 -8.33 -16.77
C PHE A 85 -4.71 -9.18 -15.82
N TYR A 86 -5.31 -10.14 -15.13
CA TYR A 86 -4.64 -10.97 -14.14
C TYR A 86 -4.72 -12.46 -14.50
N ASN A 87 -3.82 -13.24 -13.91
CA ASN A 87 -3.86 -14.70 -14.05
C ASN A 87 -5.17 -15.24 -13.45
N HIS A 88 -5.98 -15.89 -14.27
CA HIS A 88 -7.32 -16.36 -13.91
C HIS A 88 -7.33 -17.41 -12.79
N GLU A 89 -6.34 -18.32 -12.76
CA GLU A 89 -6.23 -19.33 -11.70
C GLU A 89 -5.94 -18.69 -10.34
N ILE A 90 -5.01 -17.72 -10.31
CA ILE A 90 -4.70 -16.94 -9.10
C ILE A 90 -5.91 -16.10 -8.69
N TRP A 91 -6.58 -15.45 -9.64
CA TRP A 91 -7.78 -14.65 -9.38
C TRP A 91 -8.86 -15.45 -8.64
N GLN A 92 -9.17 -16.64 -9.13
CA GLN A 92 -10.17 -17.52 -8.51
C GLN A 92 -9.72 -18.06 -7.16
N LYS A 93 -8.45 -18.43 -7.02
CA LYS A 93 -7.90 -18.99 -5.78
C LYS A 93 -7.82 -17.97 -4.65
N ASP A 94 -7.38 -16.76 -4.95
CA ASP A 94 -7.03 -15.75 -3.94
C ASP A 94 -8.19 -14.79 -3.63
N GLY A 95 -9.26 -14.81 -4.41
CA GLY A 95 -10.49 -14.05 -4.14
C GLY A 95 -10.53 -12.67 -4.81
N GLY A 96 -10.01 -12.59 -6.04
CA GLY A 96 -10.08 -11.41 -6.91
C GLY A 96 -9.17 -10.25 -6.52
N PHE A 97 -9.51 -9.05 -6.98
CA PHE A 97 -8.72 -7.83 -6.76
C PHE A 97 -8.68 -7.44 -5.27
N PHE A 98 -9.84 -7.43 -4.60
CA PHE A 98 -9.95 -7.15 -3.16
C PHE A 98 -9.73 -8.40 -2.31
N ARG A 99 -8.46 -8.76 -2.12
CA ARG A 99 -8.06 -10.01 -1.44
C ARG A 99 -8.40 -10.07 0.06
N LYS A 100 -7.67 -9.30 0.89
CA LYS A 100 -7.75 -9.37 2.37
C LYS A 100 -7.82 -8.01 3.10
N GLY A 101 -7.28 -6.93 2.52
CA GLY A 101 -7.34 -5.59 3.14
C GLY A 101 -6.65 -5.47 4.50
N GLN A 102 -5.54 -6.18 4.72
CA GLN A 102 -4.84 -6.31 6.00
C GLN A 102 -3.33 -6.14 5.82
N SER A 103 -2.66 -5.55 6.82
CA SER A 103 -1.20 -5.52 6.95
C SER A 103 -0.67 -6.78 7.64
N GLY A 104 0.64 -7.06 7.48
CA GLY A 104 1.30 -8.19 8.15
C GLY A 104 0.99 -9.59 7.61
N GLY A 105 0.19 -9.71 6.54
CA GLY A 105 -0.15 -11.00 5.94
C GLY A 105 1.05 -11.82 5.47
N TRP A 106 2.18 -11.17 5.17
CA TRP A 106 3.45 -11.81 4.77
C TRP A 106 4.01 -12.75 5.84
N LYS A 107 3.81 -12.45 7.13
CA LYS A 107 4.34 -13.24 8.27
C LYS A 107 3.88 -14.69 8.27
N LYS A 108 2.71 -14.96 7.68
CA LYS A 108 2.12 -16.31 7.59
C LYS A 108 2.51 -17.05 6.30
N ASN A 109 2.97 -16.33 5.27
CA ASN A 109 3.16 -16.90 3.94
C ASN A 109 4.64 -17.06 3.57
N LEU A 110 5.55 -16.36 4.25
CA LEU A 110 6.97 -16.40 3.94
C LEU A 110 7.72 -17.35 4.87
N PRO A 111 8.56 -18.26 4.33
CA PRO A 111 9.48 -19.06 5.13
C PRO A 111 10.46 -18.18 5.91
N ALA A 112 10.90 -18.65 7.09
CA ALA A 112 11.79 -17.89 7.98
C ALA A 112 13.07 -17.39 7.28
N HIS A 113 13.71 -18.22 6.44
CA HIS A 113 14.92 -17.83 5.72
C HIS A 113 14.69 -16.67 4.74
N VAL A 114 13.52 -16.62 4.09
CA VAL A 114 13.15 -15.52 3.19
C VAL A 114 12.95 -14.24 3.99
N THR A 115 12.23 -14.34 5.11
CA THR A 115 12.04 -13.19 6.02
C THR A 115 13.37 -12.62 6.50
N THR A 116 14.34 -13.46 6.89
CA THR A 116 15.67 -13.00 7.30
C THR A 116 16.44 -12.31 6.16
N GLU A 117 16.34 -12.83 4.92
CA GLU A 117 16.95 -12.20 3.74
C GLU A 117 16.28 -10.84 3.44
N MET A 118 14.94 -10.77 3.55
CA MET A 118 14.17 -9.53 3.39
C MET A 118 14.54 -8.50 4.45
N ASP A 119 14.60 -8.86 5.73
CA ASP A 119 14.97 -7.94 6.81
C ASP A 119 16.37 -7.35 6.59
N SER A 120 17.32 -8.19 6.17
CA SER A 120 18.68 -7.76 5.84
C SER A 120 18.71 -6.81 4.64
N TRP A 121 17.91 -7.09 3.61
CA TRP A 121 17.78 -6.24 2.43
C TRP A 121 17.10 -4.90 2.76
N ILE A 122 16.00 -4.91 3.53
CA ILE A 122 15.29 -3.70 3.96
C ILE A 122 16.24 -2.80 4.77
N LYS A 123 16.96 -3.36 5.74
CA LYS A 123 17.94 -2.61 6.55
C LYS A 123 19.01 -1.93 5.70
N LYS A 124 19.41 -2.57 4.58
CA LYS A 124 20.41 -2.03 3.65
C LYS A 124 19.83 -0.93 2.77
N GLN A 125 18.63 -1.12 2.21
CA GLN A 125 18.09 -0.25 1.17
C GLN A 125 17.23 0.91 1.70
N PHE A 126 16.50 0.70 2.79
CA PHE A 126 15.50 1.64 3.34
C PHE A 126 16.06 2.47 4.48
N ASN A 127 17.19 3.14 4.26
CA ASN A 127 17.76 4.08 5.23
C ASN A 127 17.13 5.48 5.09
N PHE A 128 15.83 5.57 5.35
CA PHE A 128 15.05 6.81 5.18
C PHE A 128 14.89 7.63 6.46
N GLY A 129 15.45 7.18 7.58
CA GLY A 129 15.25 7.81 8.90
C GLY A 129 13.84 7.58 9.46
N ILE A 130 13.08 6.66 8.88
CA ILE A 130 11.75 6.23 9.32
C ILE A 130 11.68 4.71 9.35
N THR A 131 10.75 4.18 10.13
CA THR A 131 10.46 2.74 10.19
C THR A 131 9.09 2.47 9.59
N PHE A 132 9.06 1.66 8.53
CA PHE A 132 7.81 1.12 7.97
C PHE A 132 7.21 0.09 8.95
N LYS A 133 5.88 0.03 9.04
CA LYS A 133 5.15 -0.79 10.02
C LYS A 133 4.75 -2.16 9.47
#